data_AF-A0A238USE1-F1
#
_entry.id   AF-A0A238USE1-F1
#
_cell.length_a   1.000
_cell.length_b   1.000
_cell.length_c   1.000
_cell.angle_alpha   90.00
_cell.angle_beta   90.00
_cell.angle_gamma   90.00
#
_symmetry.space_group_name_H-M   'P 1'
#
loop_
_entity.id
_entity.type
_entity.pdbx_description
1 polymer ?
#
loop_
_entity_poly.entity_id
_entity_poly.type
_entity_poly.pdbx_seq_one_letter_code
_entity_poly.pdbx_strand_id
1 'polypeptide(L)' 'MNNKQTSKSIASLASDVLRNPNSSAIQKTLAGSALSQVNKGNQTGSEMESVASKVLGSTKYNEDTKSLAGSIVSQSDKKR' A
#
# COMPACT_ATOMS: atom_id res chain seq x y z
N MET A 1 -15.50 -15.60 -1.63
CA MET A 1 -15.35 -14.14 -1.41
C MET A 1 -13.98 -13.90 -0.80
N ASN A 2 -13.14 -13.08 -1.43
CA ASN A 2 -11.79 -12.81 -0.94
C ASN A 2 -11.90 -11.78 0.20
N ASN A 3 -12.21 -12.23 1.42
CA ASN A 3 -12.58 -11.38 2.56
C ASN A 3 -11.38 -10.69 3.26
N LYS A 4 -10.19 -10.72 2.66
CA LYS A 4 -9.04 -10.00 3.19
C LYS A 4 -8.93 -8.65 2.50
N GLN A 5 -9.85 -7.75 2.87
CA GLN A 5 -9.65 -6.33 2.70
C GLN A 5 -8.37 -5.94 3.43
N THR A 6 -7.56 -5.08 2.82
CA THR A 6 -6.61 -4.23 3.54
C THR A 6 -7.27 -3.77 4.83
N SER A 7 -6.69 -4.11 5.99
CA SER A 7 -7.31 -3.88 7.30
C SER A 7 -7.81 -2.44 7.39
N LYS A 8 -8.97 -2.18 8.01
CA LYS A 8 -9.53 -0.82 8.14
C LYS A 8 -8.49 0.20 8.60
N SER A 9 -7.55 -0.21 9.46
CA SER A 9 -6.40 0.59 9.89
C SER A 9 -5.45 0.99 8.75
N ILE A 10 -5.10 0.08 7.83
CA ILE A 10 -4.25 0.39 6.67
C ILE A 10 -5.00 1.26 5.66
N ALA A 11 -6.31 1.06 5.49
CA ALA A 11 -7.14 1.94 4.65
C ALA A 11 -7.23 3.37 5.22
N SER A 12 -7.37 3.49 6.54
CA SER A 12 -7.32 4.79 7.23
C SER A 12 -5.96 5.44 7.06
N LEU A 13 -4.88 4.69 7.30
CA LEU A 13 -3.51 5.18 7.14
C LEU A 13 -3.22 5.65 5.70
N ALA A 14 -3.66 4.88 4.71
CA ALA A 14 -3.58 5.28 3.30
C ALA A 14 -4.34 6.59 3.05
N SER A 15 -5.53 6.73 3.62
CA SER A 15 -6.34 7.94 3.50
C SER A 15 -5.65 9.14 4.14
N ASP A 16 -5.01 8.96 5.30
CA ASP A 16 -4.27 10.00 6.00
C ASP A 16 -3.03 10.44 5.19
N VAL A 17 -2.29 9.49 4.62
CA VAL A 17 -1.16 9.77 3.72
C VAL A 17 -1.59 10.52 2.47
N LEU A 18 -2.75 10.18 1.88
CA LEU A 18 -3.30 10.90 0.73
C LEU A 18 -3.71 12.33 1.08
N ARG A 19 -4.28 12.54 2.28
CA ARG A 19 -4.69 13.87 2.77
C ARG A 19 -3.52 14.71 3.28
N ASN A 20 -2.39 14.10 3.60
CA ASN A 20 -1.24 14.81 4.12
C ASN A 20 -0.51 15.58 3.00
N PRO A 21 -0.41 16.93 3.09
CA PRO A 21 0.29 17.74 2.08
C PRO A 21 1.80 17.48 2.08
N ASN A 22 2.39 17.07 3.21
CA ASN A 22 3.82 16.78 3.35
C ASN A 22 4.20 15.36 2.87
N SER A 23 3.23 14.52 2.53
CA SER A 23 3.52 13.19 2.01
C SER A 23 4.10 13.26 0.61
N SER A 24 5.18 12.52 0.40
CA SER A 24 5.84 12.39 -0.90
C SER A 24 4.94 11.76 -1.94
N ALA A 25 5.24 11.99 -3.22
CA ALA A 25 4.53 11.37 -4.34
C ALA A 25 4.49 9.85 -4.20
N ILE A 26 5.59 9.21 -3.80
CA ILE A 26 5.68 7.75 -3.61
C ILE A 26 4.73 7.27 -2.52
N GLN A 27 4.66 7.98 -1.39
CA GLN A 27 3.74 7.65 -0.29
C GLN A 27 2.28 7.74 -0.75
N LYS A 28 1.92 8.78 -1.49
CA LYS A 28 0.57 8.96 -2.05
C LYS A 28 0.23 7.87 -3.07
N THR A 29 1.18 7.49 -3.92
CA THR A 29 1.00 6.39 -4.87
C THR A 29 0.78 5.04 -4.18
N LEU A 30 1.60 4.73 -3.16
CA LEU A 30 1.42 3.51 -2.35
C LEU A 30 0.08 3.51 -1.63
N ALA A 31 -0.28 4.62 -0.99
CA ALA A 31 -1.56 4.76 -0.31
C ALA A 31 -2.75 4.60 -1.26
N GLY A 32 -2.70 5.24 -2.44
CA GLY A 32 -3.72 5.11 -3.48
C GLY A 32 -3.88 3.66 -3.95
N SER A 33 -2.77 2.94 -4.16
CA SER A 33 -2.81 1.52 -4.52
C SER A 33 -3.36 0.64 -3.41
N ALA A 34 -2.93 0.85 -2.16
CA ALA A 34 -3.45 0.13 -0.99
C ALA A 34 -4.96 0.36 -0.81
N LEU A 35 -5.46 1.58 -1.08
CA LEU A 35 -6.88 1.92 -1.00
C LEU A 35 -7.68 1.34 -2.19
N SER A 36 -7.11 1.33 -3.39
CA SER A 36 -7.71 0.71 -4.58
C SER A 36 -7.90 -0.81 -4.38
N GLN A 37 -6.95 -1.46 -3.70
CA GLN A 37 -7.05 -2.87 -3.31
C GLN A 37 -8.18 -3.14 -2.28
N VAL A 38 -8.51 -2.17 -1.41
CA VAL A 38 -9.60 -2.32 -0.41
C VAL A 38 -10.96 -2.55 -1.09
N ASN A 39 -11.20 -1.87 -2.21
CA ASN A 39 -12.53 -1.63 -2.71
C ASN A 39 -12.94 -2.53 -3.89
N LYS A 40 -12.02 -3.21 -4.56
CA LYS A 40 -12.32 -4.18 -5.63
C LYS A 40 -11.07 -4.99 -5.94
N GLY A 41 -11.24 -6.20 -6.47
CA GLY A 41 -10.18 -7.14 -6.86
C GLY A 41 -9.23 -6.67 -7.97
N ASN A 42 -8.91 -5.37 -8.03
CA ASN A 42 -7.86 -4.78 -8.81
C ASN A 42 -6.54 -5.36 -8.33
N GLN A 43 -5.92 -6.15 -9.20
CA GLN A 43 -4.60 -6.68 -8.95
C GLN A 43 -3.61 -5.51 -9.00
N THR A 44 -2.90 -5.32 -7.89
CA THR A 44 -1.73 -4.45 -7.86
C THR A 44 -0.76 -4.93 -8.93
N GLY A 45 -0.42 -4.02 -9.84
CA GLY A 45 0.53 -4.32 -10.90
C GLY A 45 1.92 -4.60 -10.33
N SER A 46 2.69 -5.42 -11.04
CA SER A 46 4.08 -5.77 -10.73
C SER A 46 4.98 -4.54 -10.47
N GLU A 47 4.67 -3.42 -11.12
CA GLU A 47 5.34 -2.14 -10.88
C GLU A 47 5.15 -1.63 -9.45
N MET A 48 3.92 -1.72 -8.92
CA MET A 48 3.61 -1.24 -7.57
C MET A 48 4.18 -2.19 -6.49
N GLU A 49 4.27 -3.49 -6.78
CA GLU A 49 5.03 -4.43 -5.93
C GLU A 49 6.51 -4.08 -5.86
N SER A 50 7.12 -3.71 -6.99
CA SER A 50 8.53 -3.32 -7.04
C SER A 50 8.78 -2.06 -6.23
N VAL A 51 7.89 -1.06 -6.33
CA VAL A 51 7.94 0.14 -5.51
C VAL A 51 7.74 -0.17 -4.03
N ALA A 52 6.75 -1.01 -3.68
CA ALA A 52 6.51 -1.43 -2.31
C ALA A 52 7.73 -2.16 -1.71
N SER A 53 8.35 -3.05 -2.48
CA SER A 53 9.59 -3.75 -2.11
C SER A 53 10.75 -2.78 -1.87
N LYS A 54 10.91 -1.78 -2.75
CA LYS A 54 11.92 -0.71 -2.58
C LYS A 54 11.68 0.12 -1.32
N VAL A 55 10.42 0.38 -0.98
CA VAL A 55 10.04 1.10 0.24
C VAL A 55 10.34 0.29 1.49
N LEU A 56 10.03 -1.01 1.49
CA LEU A 56 10.36 -1.92 2.60
C LEU A 56 11.88 -2.02 2.82
N GLY A 57 12.66 -2.05 1.74
CA GLY A 57 14.13 -2.10 1.80
C GLY A 57 14.82 -0.77 2.09
N SER A 58 14.09 0.34 2.18
CA SER A 58 14.68 1.67 2.36
C SER A 58 14.44 2.20 3.78
N THR A 59 15.51 2.71 4.38
CA THR A 59 15.48 3.38 5.69
C THR A 59 14.91 4.80 5.64
N LYS A 60 14.70 5.35 4.43
CA LYS A 60 14.16 6.70 4.23
C LYS A 60 12.68 6.80 4.59
N TYR A 61 11.96 5.69 4.56
CA TYR A 61 10.51 5.66 4.81
C TYR A 61 10.21 5.29 6.25
N ASN A 62 9.18 5.93 6.79
CA ASN A 62 8.68 5.62 8.13
C ASN A 62 7.93 4.27 8.17
N GLU A 63 7.71 3.78 9.38
CA GLU A 63 7.04 2.50 9.63
C GLU A 63 5.61 2.45 9.05
N ASP A 64 4.91 3.58 9.02
CA ASP A 64 3.59 3.70 8.41
C ASP A 64 3.61 3.40 6.91
N THR A 65 4.58 3.99 6.19
CA THR A 65 4.74 3.78 4.74
C THR A 65 5.21 2.36 4.45
N LYS A 66 6.08 1.80 5.30
CA LYS A 66 6.47 0.39 5.21
C LYS A 66 5.30 -0.55 5.47
N SER A 67 4.43 -0.22 6.41
CA SER A 67 3.20 -0.99 6.70
C SER A 67 2.25 -0.99 5.51
N LEU A 68 2.06 0.16 4.85
CA LEU A 68 1.30 0.27 3.60
C LEU A 68 1.92 -0.62 2.50
N ALA A 69 3.23 -0.52 2.29
CA ALA A 69 3.96 -1.32 1.31
C ALA A 69 3.89 -2.83 1.60
N GLY A 70 4.03 -3.23 2.86
CA GLY A 70 3.91 -4.62 3.30
C GLY A 70 2.51 -5.19 3.06
N SER A 71 1.46 -4.38 3.27
CA SER A 71 0.10 -4.78 2.93
C SER A 71 -0.04 -5.04 1.43
N ILE A 72 0.51 -4.17 0.59
CA ILE A 72 0.47 -4.31 -0.87
C ILE A 72 1.15 -5.60 -1.31
N VAL A 73 2.39 -5.87 -0.86
CA VAL A 73 3.14 -7.09 -1.19
C VAL A 73 2.40 -8.35 -0.70
N SER A 74 1.91 -8.35 0.55
CA SER A 74 1.22 -9.51 1.12
C SER A 74 -0.11 -9.87 0.45
N GLN A 75 -0.67 -8.91 -0.30
CA GLN A 75 -1.91 -9.09 -1.06
C GLN A 75 -1.66 -9.57 -2.48
N SER A 76 -0.54 -9.17 -3.09
CA SER A 76 -0.14 -9.64 -4.41
C SER A 76 0.34 -11.10 -4.39
N ASP A 77 1.09 -11.50 -3.36
CA ASP A 77 1.65 -12.87 -3.27
C ASP A 77 0.60 -13.96 -3.00
N LYS A 78 -0.60 -13.61 -2.51
CA LYS A 78 -1.66 -14.61 -2.22
C LYS A 78 -2.32 -15.23 -3.46
N LYS A 79 -1.94 -14.81 -4.66
CA LYS A 79 -2.42 -15.38 -5.94
C LYS A 79 -1.35 -16.19 -6.70
N ARG A 80 -0.16 -16.37 -6.14
CA ARG A 80 0.84 -17.27 -6.73
C ARG A 80 0.68 -18.70 -6.23
#